data_AF-A0A5C5V3A8-F1
#
_entry.id   AF-A0A5C5V3A8-F1
#
_cell.length_a   1.000
_cell.length_b   1.000
_cell.length_c   1.000
_cell.angle_alpha   90.00
_cell.angle_beta   90.00
_cell.angle_gamma   90.00
#
_symmetry.space_group_name_H-M   'P 1'
#
loop_
_entity.id
_entity.type
_entity.pdbx_description
1 polymer ?
#
loop_
_entity_poly.entity_id
_entity_poly.type
_entity_poly.pdbx_seq_one_letter_code
_entity_poly.pdbx_strand_id
1 'polypeptide(L)'
;MRFSLKELLLLAGVVAVAAASLPAASRMVASCWVTATLIVSVAALVRGVVLTGDRRVFGLGFFLFAAAYAVVLTTGQSGESTRHLISNRELRPDTGLLLTTRAVEPLRNALQSRQWYDANNNLLESTDDPALRASSNLVPHTVDLMMVAQCLWTLLLGYLGGKYAVWVYSRHGGQQAA
;
A
#
# COMPACT_ATOMS: atom_id res chain seq x y z
N MET A 1 -22.30 9.03 -3.03
CA MET A 1 -21.87 8.46 -1.73
C MET A 1 -21.60 9.62 -0.79
N ARG A 2 -22.24 9.67 0.38
CA ARG A 2 -21.90 10.68 1.41
C ARG A 2 -20.85 10.07 2.32
N PHE A 3 -19.63 10.58 2.30
CA PHE A 3 -18.60 10.19 3.26
C PHE A 3 -18.97 10.75 4.63
N SER A 4 -19.00 9.88 5.64
CA SER A 4 -19.14 10.35 7.02
C SER A 4 -17.85 11.02 7.44
N LEU A 5 -17.93 12.12 8.21
CA LEU A 5 -16.75 12.78 8.80
C LEU A 5 -15.87 11.78 9.57
N LYS A 6 -16.49 10.79 10.22
CA LYS A 6 -15.78 9.71 10.95
C LYS A 6 -14.95 8.83 10.01
N GLU A 7 -15.48 8.53 8.82
CA GLU A 7 -14.77 7.71 7.82
C GLU A 7 -13.59 8.47 7.22
N LEU A 8 -13.78 9.76 6.93
CA LEU A 8 -12.73 10.62 6.44
C LEU A 8 -11.60 10.77 7.48
N LEU A 9 -11.93 10.94 8.75
CA LEU A 9 -10.96 10.99 9.85
C LEU A 9 -10.20 9.66 10.00
N LEU A 10 -10.88 8.52 9.86
CA LEU A 10 -10.21 7.21 9.91
C LEU A 10 -9.24 7.03 8.73
N LEU A 11 -9.65 7.38 7.52
CA LEU A 11 -8.79 7.32 6.34
C LEU A 11 -7.58 8.25 6.49
N ALA A 12 -7.81 9.49 6.93
CA ALA A 12 -6.74 10.45 7.20
C ALA A 12 -5.77 9.93 8.28
N GLY A 13 -6.29 9.31 9.34
CA GLY A 13 -5.48 8.69 10.39
C GLY A 13 -4.61 7.55 9.86
N VAL A 14 -5.17 6.65 9.04
CA VAL A 14 -4.39 5.55 8.42
C VAL A 14 -3.31 6.11 7.51
N VAL A 15 -3.64 7.10 6.67
CA VAL A 15 -2.66 7.77 5.78
C VAL A 15 -1.57 8.47 6.60
N ALA A 16 -1.92 9.14 7.70
CA ALA A 16 -0.96 9.79 8.58
C ALA A 16 -0.02 8.77 9.26
N VAL A 17 -0.55 7.64 9.76
CA VAL A 17 0.26 6.57 10.35
C VAL A 17 1.19 5.95 9.31
N ALA A 18 0.70 5.73 8.09
CA ALA A 18 1.53 5.26 7.00
C ALA A 18 2.63 6.26 6.65
N ALA A 19 2.27 7.55 6.50
CA ALA A 19 3.22 8.62 6.22
C ALA A 19 4.31 8.73 7.31
N ALA A 20 3.90 8.61 8.57
CA ALA A 20 4.80 8.61 9.73
C ALA A 20 5.70 7.36 9.80
N SER A 21 5.28 6.23 9.21
CA SER A 21 6.09 5.01 9.17
C SER A 21 7.15 4.98 8.07
N LEU A 22 7.03 5.84 7.05
CA LEU A 22 7.95 5.86 5.90
C LEU A 22 9.41 6.19 6.28
N PRO A 23 9.70 7.13 7.19
CA PRO A 23 11.07 7.39 7.63
C PRO A 23 11.70 6.20 8.39
N ALA A 24 10.86 5.34 8.97
CA ALA A 24 11.28 4.18 9.75
C ALA A 24 11.03 2.86 9.01
N ALA A 25 10.87 2.89 7.69
CA ALA A 25 10.54 1.73 6.87
C ALA A 25 11.72 0.73 6.82
N SER A 26 11.84 -0.02 7.91
CA SER A 26 12.66 -1.21 8.04
C SER A 26 11.88 -2.43 7.56
N ARG A 27 12.58 -3.54 7.28
CA ARG A 27 11.95 -4.84 6.98
C ARG A 27 10.90 -5.26 8.02
N MET A 28 11.10 -4.90 9.29
CA MET A 28 10.13 -5.17 10.36
C MET A 28 8.85 -4.35 10.19
N VAL A 29 8.96 -3.06 9.87
CA VAL A 29 7.79 -2.21 9.62
C VAL A 29 7.04 -2.69 8.38
N ALA A 30 7.75 -3.05 7.32
CA ALA A 30 7.15 -3.57 6.10
C ALA A 30 6.41 -4.90 6.36
N SER A 31 7.00 -5.83 7.12
CA SER A 31 6.35 -7.09 7.49
C SER A 31 5.13 -6.87 8.40
N CYS A 32 5.19 -5.90 9.33
CA CYS A 32 4.05 -5.49 10.12
C CYS A 32 2.89 -4.98 9.25
N TRP A 33 3.16 -4.14 8.26
CA TRP A 33 2.14 -3.64 7.32
C TRP A 33 1.53 -4.74 6.45
N VAL A 34 2.35 -5.65 5.94
CA VAL A 34 1.86 -6.82 5.19
C VAL A 34 0.96 -7.69 6.06
N THR A 35 1.39 -7.98 7.30
CA THR A 35 0.61 -8.77 8.24
C THR A 35 -0.70 -8.08 8.62
N ALA A 36 -0.67 -6.79 8.90
CA ALA A 36 -1.86 -6.00 9.20
C ALA A 36 -2.84 -6.00 8.02
N THR A 37 -2.34 -5.82 6.79
CA THR A 37 -3.16 -5.83 5.57
C THR A 37 -3.80 -7.21 5.34
N LEU A 38 -3.05 -8.27 5.59
CA LEU A 38 -3.55 -9.65 5.50
C LEU A 38 -4.67 -9.88 6.54
N ILE A 39 -4.44 -9.50 7.80
CA ILE A 39 -5.44 -9.61 8.87
C ILE A 39 -6.72 -8.86 8.52
N VAL A 40 -6.61 -7.62 8.03
CA VAL A 40 -7.77 -6.81 7.61
C VAL A 40 -8.51 -7.47 6.46
N SER A 41 -7.80 -8.02 5.48
CA SER A 41 -8.39 -8.71 4.33
C SER A 41 -9.14 -9.99 4.75
N VAL A 42 -8.55 -10.79 5.65
CA VAL A 42 -9.19 -11.99 6.21
C VAL A 42 -10.41 -11.60 7.05
N ALA A 43 -10.30 -10.57 7.90
CA ALA A 43 -11.43 -10.08 8.70
C ALA A 43 -12.58 -9.58 7.81
N ALA A 44 -12.27 -8.92 6.69
CA ALA A 44 -13.27 -8.51 5.70
C ALA A 44 -13.95 -9.71 5.04
N LEU A 45 -13.20 -10.76 4.69
CA LEU A 45 -13.74 -12.01 4.17
C LEU A 45 -14.68 -12.69 5.17
N VAL A 46 -14.23 -12.86 6.43
CA VAL A 46 -15.05 -13.47 7.50
C VAL A 46 -16.34 -12.67 7.69
N ARG A 47 -16.26 -11.33 7.75
CA ARG A 47 -17.45 -10.46 7.81
C ARG A 47 -18.36 -10.65 6.58
N GLY A 48 -17.79 -10.78 5.40
CA GLY A 48 -18.51 -11.02 4.15
C GLY A 48 -19.19 -12.40 4.06
N VAL A 49 -18.76 -13.37 4.87
CA VAL A 49 -19.39 -14.70 4.94
C VAL A 49 -20.42 -14.79 6.08
N VAL A 50 -20.11 -14.22 7.24
CA VAL A 50 -20.92 -14.39 8.47
C VAL A 50 -22.10 -13.41 8.55
N LEU A 51 -21.94 -12.18 8.06
CA LEU A 51 -22.98 -11.15 8.19
C LEU A 51 -23.99 -11.21 7.04
N THR A 52 -25.15 -10.59 7.24
CA THR A 52 -26.21 -10.43 6.22
C THR A 52 -26.37 -8.96 5.81
N GLY A 53 -27.09 -8.73 4.70
CA GLY A 53 -27.38 -7.40 4.16
C GLY A 53 -26.14 -6.62 3.68
N ASP A 54 -26.16 -5.30 3.80
CA ASP A 54 -25.12 -4.40 3.29
C ASP A 54 -23.71 -4.72 3.84
N ARG A 55 -23.63 -5.17 5.09
CA ARG A 55 -22.35 -5.49 5.74
C ARG A 55 -21.66 -6.67 5.07
N ARG A 56 -22.44 -7.66 4.62
CA ARG A 56 -21.97 -8.81 3.86
C ARG A 56 -21.33 -8.38 2.55
N VAL A 57 -22.06 -7.56 1.80
CA VAL A 57 -21.68 -7.08 0.48
C VAL A 57 -20.42 -6.21 0.56
N PHE A 58 -20.33 -5.36 1.58
CA PHE A 58 -19.12 -4.58 1.84
C PHE A 58 -17.90 -5.48 2.05
N GLY A 59 -18.00 -6.50 2.91
CA GLY A 59 -16.89 -7.41 3.21
C GLY A 59 -16.42 -8.19 1.99
N LEU A 60 -17.36 -8.71 1.20
CA LEU A 60 -17.06 -9.42 -0.06
C LEU A 60 -16.43 -8.48 -1.11
N GLY A 61 -17.01 -7.29 -1.31
CA GLY A 61 -16.47 -6.30 -2.23
C GLY A 61 -15.06 -5.85 -1.84
N PHE A 62 -14.82 -5.65 -0.54
CA PHE A 62 -13.48 -5.33 -0.04
C PHE A 62 -12.48 -6.43 -0.36
N PHE A 63 -12.81 -7.67 0.01
CA PHE A 63 -11.92 -8.80 -0.17
C PHE A 63 -11.61 -9.05 -1.66
N LEU A 64 -12.64 -9.00 -2.52
CA LEU A 64 -12.45 -9.24 -3.96
C LEU A 64 -11.51 -8.23 -4.60
N PHE A 65 -11.66 -6.94 -4.31
CA PHE A 65 -10.76 -5.91 -4.85
C PHE A 65 -9.35 -6.00 -4.28
N ALA A 66 -9.22 -6.24 -2.96
CA ALA A 66 -7.93 -6.44 -2.33
C ALA A 66 -7.20 -7.67 -2.90
N ALA A 67 -7.91 -8.79 -3.07
CA ALA A 67 -7.37 -10.01 -3.65
C ALA A 67 -7.01 -9.84 -5.13
N ALA A 68 -7.86 -9.19 -5.93
CA ALA A 68 -7.57 -8.90 -7.33
C ALA A 68 -6.30 -8.05 -7.47
N TYR A 69 -6.16 -7.02 -6.65
CA TYR A 69 -4.95 -6.20 -6.64
C TYR A 69 -3.71 -6.99 -6.18
N ALA A 70 -3.85 -7.85 -5.16
CA ALA A 70 -2.76 -8.73 -4.72
C ALA A 70 -2.33 -9.71 -5.83
N VAL A 71 -3.27 -10.27 -6.60
CA VAL A 71 -2.97 -11.13 -7.75
C VAL A 71 -2.24 -10.36 -8.85
N VAL A 72 -2.63 -9.12 -9.13
CA VAL A 72 -1.90 -8.26 -10.09
C VAL A 72 -0.45 -8.03 -9.64
N LEU A 73 -0.22 -7.83 -8.34
CA LEU A 73 1.12 -7.67 -7.79
C LEU A 73 1.95 -8.96 -7.89
N THR A 74 1.41 -10.12 -7.49
CA THR A 74 2.16 -11.39 -7.48
C THR A 74 2.44 -11.92 -8.88
N THR A 75 1.49 -11.77 -9.80
CA THR A 75 1.69 -12.13 -11.21
C THR A 75 2.78 -11.28 -11.87
N GLY A 76 2.91 -10.01 -11.46
CA GLY A 76 4.01 -9.14 -11.89
C GLY A 76 5.40 -9.60 -11.43
N GLN A 77 5.51 -10.09 -10.20
CA GLN A 77 6.78 -10.54 -9.62
C GLN A 77 7.21 -11.92 -10.11
N SER A 78 6.25 -12.80 -10.39
CA SER A 78 6.51 -14.19 -10.77
C SER A 78 7.24 -14.34 -12.12
N GLY A 79 7.29 -13.30 -12.94
CA GLY A 79 7.98 -13.29 -14.23
C GLY A 79 9.51 -13.09 -14.14
N GLU A 80 10.05 -12.70 -12.99
CA GLU A 80 11.45 -12.25 -12.89
C GLU A 80 12.46 -13.41 -12.75
N SER A 81 12.05 -14.57 -12.24
CA SER A 81 12.97 -15.70 -12.01
C SER A 81 13.27 -16.58 -13.23
N THR A 82 12.61 -16.40 -14.38
CA THR A 82 12.75 -17.35 -15.51
C THR A 82 13.16 -16.73 -16.85
N ARG A 83 13.12 -15.40 -17.04
CA ARG A 83 13.43 -14.80 -18.36
C ARG A 83 14.08 -13.43 -18.27
N HIS A 84 15.41 -13.40 -18.44
CA HIS A 84 16.20 -12.18 -18.66
C HIS A 84 15.83 -11.38 -19.92
N LEU A 85 14.89 -11.82 -20.76
CA LEU A 85 14.65 -11.25 -22.10
C LEU A 85 13.35 -10.45 -22.26
N ILE A 86 12.40 -10.55 -21.33
CA ILE A 86 11.17 -9.74 -21.37
C ILE A 86 10.80 -9.37 -19.93
N SER A 87 11.63 -8.53 -19.31
CA SER A 87 11.26 -7.89 -18.05
C SER A 87 10.11 -6.93 -18.35
N ASN A 88 8.91 -7.24 -17.85
CA ASN A 88 7.78 -6.32 -17.88
C ASN A 88 8.14 -5.09 -17.06
N ARG A 89 8.74 -4.10 -17.74
CA ARG A 89 9.18 -2.82 -17.17
C ARG A 89 8.05 -2.12 -16.42
N GLU A 90 6.80 -2.43 -16.75
CA GLU A 90 5.63 -1.85 -16.11
C GLU A 90 5.44 -2.26 -14.65
N LEU A 91 5.82 -3.48 -14.28
CA LEU A 91 5.64 -4.07 -12.94
C LEU A 91 6.87 -3.97 -12.05
N ARG A 92 7.96 -3.42 -12.59
CA ARG A 92 9.19 -3.24 -11.86
C ARG A 92 9.02 -2.18 -10.76
N PRO A 93 9.35 -2.47 -9.50
CA PRO A 93 9.12 -1.49 -8.44
C PRO A 93 9.95 -0.20 -8.66
N ASP A 94 11.17 -0.36 -9.11
CA ASP A 94 12.13 0.71 -9.39
C ASP A 94 11.78 1.57 -10.63
N THR A 95 11.28 0.95 -11.70
CA THR A 95 11.09 1.58 -13.03
C THR A 95 9.64 1.53 -13.56
N GLY A 96 8.71 1.06 -12.74
CA GLY A 96 7.34 0.67 -13.09
C GLY A 96 6.44 1.78 -13.60
N LEU A 97 5.60 1.42 -14.56
CA LEU A 97 4.49 2.23 -15.09
C LEU A 97 3.22 2.11 -14.24
N LEU A 98 3.21 1.24 -13.22
CA LEU A 98 2.11 1.15 -12.28
C LEU A 98 1.78 2.55 -11.71
N LEU A 99 0.49 2.88 -11.74
CA LEU A 99 -0.04 4.15 -11.29
C LEU A 99 0.37 4.45 -9.84
N THR A 100 0.51 3.40 -9.04
CA THR A 100 0.96 3.45 -7.65
C THR A 100 2.43 3.82 -7.52
N THR A 101 3.31 3.29 -8.38
CA THR A 101 4.73 3.66 -8.41
C THR A 101 4.90 5.13 -8.80
N ARG A 102 4.18 5.59 -9.83
CA ARG A 102 4.19 7.00 -10.27
C ARG A 102 3.68 7.96 -9.19
N ALA A 103 2.65 7.54 -8.44
CA ALA A 103 2.14 8.35 -7.33
C ALA A 103 3.15 8.48 -6.17
N VAL A 104 4.01 7.48 -5.97
CA VAL A 104 5.03 7.47 -4.90
C VAL A 104 6.34 8.12 -5.35
N GLU A 105 6.57 8.26 -6.66
CA GLU A 105 7.78 8.87 -7.23
C GLU A 105 8.15 10.26 -6.68
N PRO A 106 7.24 11.25 -6.56
CA PRO A 106 7.62 12.55 -6.00
C PRO A 106 8.07 12.45 -4.54
N LEU A 107 7.43 11.59 -3.75
CA LEU A 107 7.81 11.32 -2.38
C LEU A 107 9.19 10.64 -2.32
N ARG A 108 9.44 9.66 -3.18
CA ARG A 108 10.74 8.99 -3.33
C ARG A 108 11.82 10.01 -3.65
N ASN A 109 11.58 10.89 -4.63
CA ASN A 109 12.53 11.91 -5.04
C ASN A 109 12.81 12.91 -3.91
N ALA A 110 11.80 13.29 -3.12
CA ALA A 110 11.97 14.16 -1.95
C ALA A 110 12.80 13.50 -0.83
N LEU A 111 12.61 12.20 -0.59
CA LEU A 111 13.41 11.44 0.39
C LEU A 111 14.86 11.30 -0.09
N GLN A 112 15.06 11.00 -1.38
CA GLN A 112 16.40 10.90 -1.98
C GLN A 112 17.10 12.27 -2.06
N SER A 113 16.41 13.35 -2.39
CA SER A 113 17.04 14.69 -2.45
C SER A 113 17.56 15.14 -1.08
N ARG A 114 16.89 14.73 0.01
CA ARG A 114 17.37 14.96 1.38
C ARG A 114 18.69 14.25 1.67
N GLN A 115 18.86 13.03 1.13
CA GLN A 115 20.08 12.22 1.26
C GLN A 115 21.28 12.89 0.56
N TRP A 116 21.10 13.43 -0.65
CA TRP A 116 22.17 14.10 -1.38
C TRP A 116 22.65 15.38 -0.70
N TYR A 117 21.76 16.10 -0.02
CA TYR A 117 22.12 17.32 0.70
C TYR A 117 22.98 17.02 1.95
N ASP A 118 22.85 15.85 2.54
CA ASP A 118 23.68 15.40 3.67
C ASP A 118 25.04 14.84 3.17
N ALA A 119 25.03 14.12 2.05
CA ALA A 119 26.25 13.54 1.46
C ALA A 119 27.18 14.59 0.80
N ASN A 120 26.65 15.64 0.17
CA ASN A 120 27.44 16.66 -0.53
C ASN A 120 27.87 17.85 0.36
N ASN A 121 27.33 17.99 1.57
CA ASN A 121 27.70 19.06 2.49
C ASN A 121 28.99 18.78 3.30
N ASN A 122 29.85 17.85 2.85
CA ASN A 122 31.22 17.69 3.33
C ASN A 122 31.42 17.71 4.86
N LEU A 123 30.91 16.67 5.53
CA LEU A 123 31.53 16.13 6.76
C LEU A 123 31.82 14.63 6.63
N LEU A 124 32.07 14.16 5.40
CA LEU A 124 32.72 12.87 5.14
C LEU A 124 34.26 12.99 5.23
N GLU A 125 34.76 13.77 6.18
CA GLU A 125 36.17 13.77 6.62
C GLU A 125 36.24 13.20 8.05
N SER A 126 35.64 12.03 8.26
CA SER A 126 36.07 11.06 9.28
C SER A 126 35.25 9.79 9.08
N THR A 127 35.83 8.85 8.34
CA THR A 127 35.24 7.57 7.93
C THR A 127 34.99 6.59 9.10
N ASP A 128 35.17 7.04 10.35
CA ASP A 128 35.12 6.23 11.56
C ASP A 128 34.04 6.65 12.57
N ASP A 129 33.20 7.65 12.29
CA ASP A 129 32.15 8.03 13.23
C ASP A 129 30.95 7.04 13.19
N PRO A 130 30.71 6.24 14.25
CA PRO A 130 29.61 5.27 14.27
C PRO A 130 28.23 5.93 14.17
N ALA A 131 28.10 7.21 14.50
CA ALA A 131 26.85 7.96 14.36
C ALA A 131 26.46 8.16 12.87
N LEU A 132 27.42 8.36 11.98
CA LEU A 132 27.18 8.49 10.54
C LEU A 132 26.81 7.16 9.88
N ARG A 133 27.40 6.04 10.35
CA ARG A 133 26.99 4.68 9.93
C ARG A 133 25.57 4.35 10.39
N ALA A 134 25.17 4.82 11.57
CA ALA A 134 23.78 4.71 12.02
C ALA A 134 22.84 5.50 11.10
N SER A 135 23.24 6.70 10.66
CA SER A 135 22.48 7.54 9.71
C SER A 135 22.29 6.88 8.34
N SER A 136 23.32 6.23 7.77
CA SER A 136 23.17 5.53 6.49
C SER A 136 22.19 4.35 6.51
N ASN A 137 21.89 3.80 7.70
CA ASN A 137 20.88 2.76 7.88
C ASN A 137 19.45 3.31 8.00
N LEU A 138 19.26 4.63 8.07
CA LEU A 138 17.93 5.26 8.12
C LEU A 138 17.27 5.41 6.75
N VAL A 139 17.98 5.15 5.65
CA VAL A 139 17.36 5.19 4.32
C VAL A 139 16.61 3.88 4.09
N PRO A 140 15.27 3.90 4.02
CA PRO A 140 14.51 2.69 3.79
C PRO A 140 14.83 2.14 2.40
N HIS A 141 15.02 0.83 2.29
CA HIS A 141 15.19 0.20 1.00
C HIS A 141 13.96 0.49 0.13
N THR A 142 14.18 0.84 -1.14
CA THR A 142 13.10 1.14 -2.10
C THR A 142 12.02 0.05 -2.11
N VAL A 143 12.44 -1.21 -1.96
CA VAL A 143 11.56 -2.37 -1.87
C VAL A 143 10.62 -2.29 -0.65
N ASP A 144 11.15 -1.96 0.52
CA ASP A 144 10.36 -1.87 1.77
C ASP A 144 9.35 -0.72 1.69
N LEU A 145 9.78 0.44 1.18
CA LEU A 145 8.90 1.60 0.97
C LEU A 145 7.75 1.28 0.00
N MET A 146 8.06 0.59 -1.09
CA MET A 146 7.04 0.18 -2.05
C MET A 146 6.12 -0.89 -1.52
N MET A 147 6.62 -1.81 -0.69
CA MET A 147 5.79 -2.82 -0.06
C MET A 147 4.74 -2.17 0.86
N VAL A 148 5.15 -1.18 1.68
CA VAL A 148 4.22 -0.38 2.50
C VAL A 148 3.23 0.38 1.62
N ALA A 149 3.69 1.03 0.55
CA ALA A 149 2.80 1.75 -0.37
C ALA A 149 1.78 0.81 -1.04
N GLN A 150 2.20 -0.37 -1.47
CA GLN A 150 1.33 -1.38 -2.06
C GLN A 150 0.29 -1.86 -1.05
N CYS A 151 0.66 -2.10 0.21
CA CYS A 151 -0.30 -2.42 1.28
C CYS A 151 -1.37 -1.35 1.44
N LEU A 152 -1.00 -0.07 1.42
CA LEU A 152 -1.94 1.04 1.52
C LEU A 152 -2.90 1.10 0.33
N TRP A 153 -2.37 0.90 -0.89
CA TRP A 153 -3.20 0.84 -2.09
C TRP A 153 -4.16 -0.35 -2.05
N THR A 154 -3.73 -1.53 -1.56
CA THR A 154 -4.61 -2.68 -1.35
C THR A 154 -5.76 -2.34 -0.41
N LEU A 155 -5.47 -1.70 0.73
CA LEU A 155 -6.48 -1.30 1.71
C LEU A 155 -7.45 -0.26 1.14
N LEU A 156 -6.93 0.72 0.41
CA LEU A 156 -7.72 1.78 -0.23
C LEU A 156 -8.65 1.20 -1.30
N LEU A 157 -8.11 0.38 -2.22
CA LEU A 157 -8.88 -0.26 -3.28
C LEU A 157 -9.91 -1.24 -2.72
N GLY A 158 -9.55 -2.01 -1.68
CA GLY A 158 -10.51 -2.82 -0.94
C GLY A 158 -11.64 -1.98 -0.36
N TYR A 159 -11.32 -0.88 0.33
CA TYR A 159 -12.35 -0.01 0.92
C TYR A 159 -13.29 0.58 -0.14
N LEU A 160 -12.76 1.07 -1.26
CA LEU A 160 -13.53 1.58 -2.38
C LEU A 160 -14.38 0.48 -3.04
N GLY A 161 -13.82 -0.72 -3.24
CA GLY A 161 -14.52 -1.89 -3.76
C GLY A 161 -15.69 -2.31 -2.88
N GLY A 162 -15.51 -2.30 -1.55
CA GLY A 162 -16.57 -2.56 -0.58
C GLY A 162 -17.70 -1.53 -0.66
N LYS A 163 -17.37 -0.23 -0.71
CA LYS A 163 -18.37 0.85 -0.89
C LYS A 163 -19.12 0.73 -2.20
N TYR A 164 -18.40 0.44 -3.30
CA TYR A 164 -18.98 0.25 -4.62
C TYR A 164 -19.96 -0.93 -4.63
N ALA A 165 -19.57 -2.08 -4.06
CA ALA A 165 -20.42 -3.25 -3.97
C ALA A 165 -21.73 -2.96 -3.21
N VAL A 166 -21.66 -2.26 -2.08
CA VAL A 166 -22.87 -1.85 -1.33
C VAL A 166 -23.75 -0.93 -2.17
N TRP A 167 -23.17 0.03 -2.89
CA TRP A 167 -23.92 0.93 -3.76
C TRP A 167 -24.64 0.17 -4.88
N VAL A 168 -23.96 -0.78 -5.53
CA VAL A 168 -24.58 -1.65 -6.54
C VAL A 168 -25.72 -2.46 -5.92
N TYR A 169 -25.49 -3.08 -4.77
CA TYR A 169 -26.50 -3.89 -4.08
C TYR A 169 -27.74 -3.08 -3.69
N SER A 170 -27.55 -1.90 -3.10
CA SER A 170 -28.65 -1.01 -2.70
C SER A 170 -29.53 -0.58 -3.88
N ARG A 171 -28.96 -0.42 -5.09
CA ARG A 171 -29.72 -0.10 -6.30
C ARG A 171 -30.59 -1.24 -6.81
N HIS A 172 -30.14 -2.49 -6.67
CA HIS A 172 -30.87 -3.66 -7.18
C HIS A 172 -31.84 -4.23 -6.14
N GLY A 173 -31.48 -4.19 -4.85
CA GLY A 173 -32.33 -4.68 -3.76
C GLY A 173 -33.62 -3.87 -3.59
N GLY A 174 -33.61 -2.57 -3.93
CA GLY A 174 -34.81 -1.73 -3.92
C GLY A 174 -35.88 -2.13 -4.95
N GLN A 175 -35.53 -2.93 -5.97
CA GLN A 175 -36.48 -3.40 -6.99
C GLN A 175 -37.18 -4.71 -6.63
N GLN A 176 -36.69 -5.46 -5.63
CA GLN A 176 -37.30 -6.73 -5.21
C GLN A 176 -38.31 -6.58 -4.05
N ALA A 177 -38.43 -5.38 -3.49
CA ALA A 177 -39.32 -5.06 -2.37
C ALA A 177 -40.47 -4.09 -2.75
N ALA A 178 -40.66 -3.81 -4.04
CA ALA A 178 -41.74 -3.00 -4.60
C ALA A 178 -42.58 -3.84 -5.56
#